data_AF-A0A8S0TIP2-F1
#
_entry.id   AF-A0A8S0TIP2-F1
#
_cell.length_a   1.000
_cell.length_b   1.000
_cell.length_c   1.000
_cell.angle_alpha   90.00
_cell.angle_beta   90.00
_cell.angle_gamma   90.00
#
_symmetry.space_group_name_H-M   'P 1'
#
loop_
_entity.id
_entity.type
_entity.pdbx_description
1 polymer ?
#
loop_
_entity_poly.entity_id
_entity_poly.type
_entity_poly.pdbx_seq_one_letter_code
_entity_poly.pdbx_strand_id
1 'polypeptide(L)'
;MLETTLVALQDITLEKIFNDNGRKALFAELPQIMQQGFAYLQGGIALSSMGRPISYERAVAWKVLDEEENAHCLCFMFFNWTFV
;
A
#
# COMPACT_ATOMS: atom_id res chain seq x y z
N MET A 1 9.83 -1.67 -7.68
CA MET A 1 10.01 -1.66 -6.21
C MET A 1 8.98 -2.62 -5.64
N LEU A 2 9.11 -3.91 -5.87
CA LEU A 2 10.18 -4.73 -5.34
C LEU A 2 10.58 -5.82 -6.32
N GLU A 3 11.88 -6.08 -6.45
CA GLU A 3 12.31 -7.42 -6.81
C GLU A 3 12.25 -8.23 -5.51
N THR A 4 11.07 -8.76 -5.21
CA THR A 4 10.82 -9.63 -4.05
C THR A 4 10.23 -10.93 -4.56
N THR A 5 10.43 -12.01 -3.82
CA THR A 5 9.75 -13.27 -4.12
C THR A 5 8.31 -13.21 -3.59
N LEU A 6 7.43 -14.05 -4.14
CA LEU A 6 6.06 -14.20 -3.63
C LEU A 6 6.05 -14.55 -2.13
N VAL A 7 6.99 -15.40 -1.70
CA VAL A 7 7.15 -15.79 -0.28
C VAL A 7 7.53 -14.58 0.58
N ALA A 8 8.54 -13.82 0.18
CA ALA A 8 8.98 -12.65 0.95
C ALA A 8 7.92 -11.54 0.99
N LEU A 9 7.01 -11.46 0.00
CA LEU A 9 5.90 -10.52 0.00
C LEU A 9 4.87 -10.83 1.11
N GLN A 10 4.63 -12.10 1.42
CA GLN A 10 3.70 -12.51 2.48
C GLN A 10 4.17 -12.07 3.88
N ASP A 11 5.48 -11.91 4.07
CA ASP A 11 6.08 -11.44 5.32
C ASP A 11 6.13 -9.90 5.45
N ILE A 12 5.76 -9.17 4.39
CA ILE A 12 5.70 -7.71 4.39
C ILE A 12 4.32 -7.27 4.89
N THR A 13 4.25 -6.94 6.17
CA THR A 13 3.04 -6.40 6.77
C THR A 13 2.87 -4.91 6.42
N LEU A 14 1.65 -4.39 6.59
CA LEU A 14 1.35 -2.98 6.35
C LEU A 14 2.22 -2.06 7.23
N GLU A 15 2.53 -2.48 8.46
CA GLU A 15 3.40 -1.75 9.40
C GLU A 15 4.85 -1.68 8.94
N LYS A 16 5.30 -2.63 8.11
CA LYS A 16 6.62 -2.58 7.50
C LYS A 16 6.68 -1.62 6.32
N ILE A 17 5.54 -1.19 5.77
CA ILE A 17 5.46 -0.26 4.63
C ILE A 17 5.16 1.16 5.11
N PHE A 18 4.14 1.33 5.94
CA PHE A 18 3.65 2.64 6.38
C PHE A 18 3.97 2.91 7.86
N ASN A 19 4.43 4.12 8.14
CA ASN A 19 4.50 4.63 9.50
C ASN A 19 3.08 4.92 10.07
N ASP A 20 3.00 5.34 11.32
CA ASP A 20 1.73 5.62 12.01
C ASP A 20 0.82 6.59 11.26
N ASN A 21 1.39 7.63 10.66
CA ASN A 21 0.62 8.62 9.91
C ASN A 21 0.08 8.03 8.60
N GLY A 22 0.91 7.28 7.88
CA GLY A 22 0.50 6.57 6.66
C GLY A 22 -0.61 5.55 6.92
N ARG A 23 -0.51 4.80 8.03
CA ARG A 23 -1.56 3.85 8.45
C ARG A 23 -2.87 4.56 8.77
N LYS A 24 -2.82 5.66 9.52
CA LYS A 24 -4.03 6.48 9.81
C LYS A 24 -4.67 7.01 8.53
N ALA A 25 -3.87 7.49 7.58
CA ALA A 25 -4.37 7.96 6.30
C ALA A 25 -5.05 6.83 5.51
N LEU A 26 -4.44 5.65 5.43
CA LEU A 26 -5.06 4.48 4.79
C LEU A 26 -6.36 4.06 5.48
N PHE A 27 -6.39 4.02 6.81
CA PHE A 27 -7.60 3.61 7.55
C PHE A 27 -8.76 4.58 7.37
N ALA A 28 -8.50 5.87 7.15
CA ALA A 28 -9.55 6.83 6.80
C ALA A 28 -10.18 6.53 5.44
N GLU A 29 -9.39 6.06 4.47
CA GLU A 29 -9.84 5.73 3.12
C GLU A 29 -10.37 4.29 2.97
N LEU A 30 -10.11 3.42 3.96
CA LEU A 30 -10.46 2.01 3.90
C LEU A 30 -11.96 1.76 3.62
N PRO A 31 -12.92 2.48 4.23
CA PRO A 31 -14.34 2.31 3.89
C PRO A 31 -14.63 2.58 2.40
N GLN A 32 -13.98 3.61 1.83
CA GLN A 32 -14.13 3.93 0.42
C GLN A 32 -13.53 2.84 -0.47
N ILE A 33 -12.34 2.32 -0.13
CA ILE A 33 -11.73 1.22 -0.88
C ILE A 33 -12.64 -0.02 -0.86
N MET A 34 -13.24 -0.34 0.28
CA MET A 34 -14.12 -1.51 0.42
C MET A 34 -15.42 -1.36 -0.39
N GLN A 35 -16.00 -0.16 -0.44
CA GLN A 35 -17.24 0.10 -1.17
C GLN A 35 -17.03 0.32 -2.67
N GLN A 36 -16.06 1.15 -3.06
CA GLN A 36 -15.85 1.61 -4.43
C GLN A 36 -14.74 0.84 -5.16
N GLY A 37 -13.97 0.02 -4.45
CA GLY A 37 -12.89 -0.79 -5.00
C GLY A 37 -11.51 -0.15 -4.91
N PHE A 38 -11.42 1.19 -4.82
CA PHE A 38 -10.15 1.89 -4.73
C PHE A 38 -10.27 3.28 -4.08
N ALA A 39 -9.13 3.85 -3.70
CA ALA A 39 -8.99 5.24 -3.26
C ALA A 39 -7.60 5.80 -3.60
N TYR A 40 -7.50 7.13 -3.69
CA TYR A 40 -6.23 7.83 -3.79
C TYR A 40 -5.73 8.21 -2.41
N LEU A 41 -4.47 7.90 -2.13
CA LEU A 41 -3.78 8.32 -0.92
C LEU A 41 -2.91 9.54 -1.24
N GLN A 42 -2.88 10.48 -0.29
CA GLN A 42 -1.98 11.63 -0.32
C GLN A 42 -0.51 11.19 -0.31
N GLY A 43 0.36 12.05 -0.83
CA GLY A 43 1.81 11.82 -0.81
C GLY A 43 2.38 11.68 0.60
N GLY A 44 3.50 10.98 0.71
CA GLY A 44 4.10 10.69 2.01
C GLY A 44 5.39 9.90 1.93
N ILE A 45 5.75 9.29 3.06
CA ILE A 45 6.90 8.40 3.21
C ILE A 45 6.41 6.97 3.41
N ALA A 46 7.04 6.03 2.73
CA ALA A 46 6.90 4.60 2.97
C ALA A 46 8.28 3.95 3.12
N LEU A 47 8.32 2.68 3.47
CA LEU A 47 9.54 1.88 3.51
C LEU A 47 9.52 0.86 2.38
N SER A 48 10.66 0.72 1.70
CA SER A 48 10.93 -0.41 0.80
C SER A 48 11.10 -1.72 1.59
N SER A 49 11.06 -2.88 0.94
CA SER A 49 11.28 -4.18 1.64
C SER A 49 12.62 -4.28 2.36
N MET A 50 13.62 -3.51 1.92
CA MET A 50 14.95 -3.45 2.52
C MET A 50 15.01 -2.45 3.69
N GLY A 51 13.86 -1.94 4.14
CA GLY A 51 13.76 -0.98 5.24
C GLY A 51 14.22 0.44 4.90
N ARG A 52 14.52 0.74 3.63
CA ARG A 52 14.93 2.09 3.22
C ARG A 52 13.72 3.00 2.99
N PRO A 53 13.73 4.25 3.50
CA PRO A 53 12.65 5.19 3.28
C PRO A 53 12.57 5.61 1.81
N ILE A 54 11.34 5.76 1.35
CA ILE A 54 10.99 6.29 0.04
C ILE A 54 10.02 7.44 0.25
N SER A 55 10.12 8.49 -0.55
CA SER A 55 9.07 9.48 -0.70
C SER A 55 8.24 9.14 -1.92
N TYR A 56 6.95 9.51 -1.92
CA TYR A 56 6.05 9.38 -3.06
C TYR A 56 5.08 10.56 -3.10
N GLU A 57 4.69 11.00 -4.30
CA GLU A 57 3.80 12.14 -4.47
C GLU A 57 2.33 11.76 -4.25
N ARG A 58 1.97 10.54 -4.65
CA ARG A 58 0.62 9.98 -4.52
C ARG A 58 0.69 8.46 -4.46
N ALA A 59 -0.31 7.82 -3.87
CA ALA A 59 -0.54 6.41 -4.09
C ALA A 59 -1.99 6.13 -4.50
N VAL A 60 -2.22 5.02 -5.18
CA VAL A 60 -3.54 4.42 -5.37
C VAL A 60 -3.55 3.12 -4.58
N ALA A 61 -4.58 2.94 -3.75
CA ALA A 61 -4.85 1.69 -3.06
C ALA A 61 -6.14 1.08 -3.62
N TRP A 62 -6.14 -0.22 -3.88
CA TRP A 62 -7.33 -0.94 -4.35
C TRP A 62 -7.45 -2.31 -3.70
N LYS A 63 -8.70 -2.78 -3.54
CA LYS A 63 -8.94 -4.16 -3.13
C LYS A 63 -8.79 -5.08 -4.33
N VAL A 64 -8.09 -6.19 -4.13
CA VAL A 64 -8.05 -7.30 -5.08
C VAL A 64 -9.12 -8.29 -4.65
N LEU A 65 -9.94 -8.71 -5.61
CA LEU A 65 -10.95 -9.74 -5.39
C LEU A 65 -10.39 -11.11 -5.76
N ASP A 66 -10.79 -12.14 -5.03
CA ASP A 66 -10.58 -13.52 -5.43
C ASP A 66 -11.64 -14.01 -6.42
N GLU A 67 -11.61 -15.31 -6.74
CA GLU A 67 -12.55 -15.95 -7.66
C GLU A 67 -14.01 -15.94 -7.16
N GLU A 68 -14.22 -15.75 -5.85
CA GLU A 68 -15.53 -15.70 -5.21
C GLU A 68 -16.01 -14.25 -4.97
N GLU A 69 -15.34 -13.27 -5.58
CA GLU A 69 -15.58 -11.84 -5.42
C GLU A 69 -15.36 -11.31 -3.98
N ASN A 70 -14.66 -12.07 -3.14
CA ASN A 70 -14.29 -11.64 -1.79
C ASN A 70 -13.00 -10.81 -1.82
N ALA A 71 -12.88 -9.86 -0.90
CA ALA A 71 -11.67 -9.06 -0.78
C ALA A 71 -10.49 -9.92 -0.29
N HIS A 72 -9.55 -10.22 -1.19
CA HIS A 72 -8.37 -11.05 -0.91
C HIS A 72 -7.26 -10.26 -0.23
N CYS A 73 -6.92 -9.09 -0.77
CA CYS A 73 -5.89 -8.22 -0.23
C CYS A 73 -6.05 -6.77 -0.72
N LEU A 74 -5.18 -5.88 -0.24
CA LEU A 74 -5.01 -4.54 -0.78
C LEU A 74 -3.72 -4.47 -1.60
N CYS A 75 -3.79 -3.83 -2.76
CA CYS A 75 -2.62 -3.48 -3.56
C CYS A 75 -2.42 -1.97 -3.61
N PHE A 76 -1.16 -1.57 -3.81
CA PHE A 76 -0.74 -0.18 -3.82
C PHE A 76 0.12 0.12 -5.05
N MET A 77 -0.09 1.29 -5.65
CA MET A 77 0.79 1.87 -6.67
C MET A 77 1.23 3.24 -6.20
N PHE A 78 2.54 3.44 -6.08
CA PHE A 78 3.14 4.71 -5.69
C PHE A 78 3.62 5.48 -6.93
N PHE A 79 3.21 6.74 -7.05
CA PHE A 79 3.56 7.63 -8.16
C PHE A 79 4.74 8.52 -7.78
N ASN A 80 5.64 8.74 -8.76
CA ASN A 80 6.78 9.65 -8.65
C ASN A 80 7.59 9.44 -7.36
N TRP A 81 7.85 8.18 -7.01
CA TRP A 81 8.58 7.85 -5.80
C TRP A 81 10.09 7.97 -6.01
N THR A 82 10.83 8.30 -4.94
CA THR A 82 12.29 8.25 -4.90
C THR A 82 12.77 7.76 -3.54
N PHE A 83 13.97 7.18 -3.48
CA PHE A 83 14.67 7.02 -2.21
C PHE A 83 14.97 8.39 -1.60
N VAL A 84 14.92 8.44 -0.27
CA VAL A 84 15.33 9.59 0.55
C VAL A 84 16.77 9.40 1.01
#